data_AF-A0A0N0L9S3-F1
#
_entry.id   AF-A0A0N0L9S3-F1
#
_cell.length_a   1.000
_cell.length_b   1.000
_cell.length_c   1.000
_cell.angle_alpha   90.00
_cell.angle_beta   90.00
_cell.angle_gamma   90.00
#
_symmetry.space_group_name_H-M   'P 1'
#
loop_
_entity.id
_entity.type
_entity.pdbx_description
1 polymer ?
#
loop_
_entity_poly.entity_id
_entity_poly.type
_entity_poly.pdbx_seq_one_letter_code
_entity_poly.pdbx_strand_id
1 'polypeptide(L)'
;MSHPNFVSPDLIRQRFSKAMSDMYREEVPLYGALMELVEQTNRHVLESDPQVAQQLNSTGEIQRLDLERHGAIRVGTAHELATLARLFAVMGMQPVGYYDLTPAGVPVHSTAFRAVHEAALQVSPFRVFTSLLRLELIEDLELRSFAQSVLDKRSIFTPTALILIERAQTQGGLTEQEAEDFVVQALETFRWHHSATVTAEQYQKLSAQHRLIADVVAFKGPHINHLTPRTLDIDIVQAQMPAHGITPKAVIEGPPRRQCPILLRQTSFKALDEPIAFTDQAQTRGSHSARFGEIEQRGAALTPKGRALYDRLLNAARDELKDFPNEANAERYNTLMAQHFGEFPDTYEGMRRQELAYFRYFVTEKGRAAEELKTSSLEDLLSGGYLQVEPLVYEDFLPVSAAGIFQSNLGDAAQTHYGVHSNQQAFEKALGRPTIDELGLYAETQRRSIEQCFAALTA
;
A
#
# COMPACT_ATOMS: atom_id res chain seq x y z
N MET A 1 -6.59 -28.88 -29.97
CA MET A 1 -7.51 -27.93 -29.33
C MET A 1 -6.77 -26.61 -29.25
N SER A 2 -7.33 -25.51 -29.78
CA SER A 2 -6.70 -24.20 -29.64
C SER A 2 -6.65 -23.85 -28.17
N HIS A 3 -5.47 -23.54 -27.63
CA HIS A 3 -5.39 -22.97 -26.29
C HIS A 3 -6.24 -21.69 -26.28
N PRO A 4 -7.19 -21.54 -25.34
CA PRO A 4 -7.93 -20.29 -25.21
C PRO A 4 -6.95 -19.14 -25.00
N ASN A 5 -7.16 -18.03 -25.71
CA ASN A 5 -6.33 -16.85 -25.61
C ASN A 5 -6.72 -16.10 -24.32
N PHE A 6 -6.08 -16.44 -23.21
CA PHE A 6 -6.33 -15.83 -21.91
C PHE A 6 -5.60 -14.49 -21.76
N VAL A 7 -6.25 -13.55 -21.08
CA VAL A 7 -5.64 -12.26 -20.72
C VAL A 7 -4.62 -12.48 -19.61
N SER A 8 -3.45 -11.83 -19.70
CA SER A 8 -2.47 -11.84 -18.61
C SER A 8 -3.10 -11.26 -17.33
N PRO A 9 -2.92 -11.91 -16.16
CA PRO A 9 -3.35 -11.36 -14.87
C PRO A 9 -2.84 -9.94 -14.61
N ASP A 10 -1.68 -9.58 -15.18
CA ASP A 10 -1.09 -8.24 -15.07
C ASP A 10 -1.92 -7.17 -15.78
N LEU A 11 -2.50 -7.50 -16.93
CA LEU A 11 -3.40 -6.61 -17.65
C LEU A 11 -4.75 -6.50 -16.95
N ILE A 12 -5.27 -7.59 -16.38
CA ILE A 12 -6.50 -7.55 -15.57
C ILE A 12 -6.29 -6.63 -14.36
N ARG A 13 -5.15 -6.74 -13.67
CA ARG A 13 -4.76 -5.85 -12.56
C ARG A 13 -4.66 -4.39 -12.98
N GLN A 14 -4.06 -4.11 -14.14
CA GLN A 14 -3.97 -2.76 -14.67
C GLN A 14 -5.36 -2.16 -14.94
N ARG A 15 -6.25 -2.92 -15.59
CA ARG A 15 -7.64 -2.53 -15.85
C ARG A 15 -8.42 -2.27 -14.57
N PHE A 16 -8.28 -3.16 -13.58
CA PHE A 16 -8.92 -3.02 -12.29
C PHE A 16 -8.44 -1.79 -11.52
N SER A 17 -7.13 -1.54 -11.47
CA SER A 17 -6.55 -0.32 -10.86
C SER A 17 -7.12 0.95 -11.49
N LYS A 18 -7.18 0.97 -12.83
CA LYS A 18 -7.77 2.10 -13.57
C LYS A 18 -9.25 2.28 -13.25
N ALA A 19 -10.05 1.21 -13.33
CA ALA A 19 -11.48 1.26 -13.04
C ALA A 19 -11.77 1.71 -11.60
N MET A 20 -10.96 1.26 -10.63
CA MET A 20 -11.05 1.70 -9.24
C MET A 20 -10.70 3.18 -9.07
N SER A 21 -9.67 3.66 -9.77
CA SER A 21 -9.31 5.09 -9.78
C SER A 21 -10.40 5.95 -10.38
N ASP A 22 -10.99 5.53 -11.50
CA ASP A 22 -12.05 6.28 -12.17
C ASP A 22 -13.30 6.35 -11.26
N MET A 23 -13.70 5.22 -10.66
CA MET A 23 -14.78 5.18 -9.65
C MET A 23 -14.48 6.08 -8.45
N TYR A 24 -13.30 5.97 -7.85
CA TYR A 24 -12.96 6.73 -6.66
C TYR A 24 -12.87 8.24 -6.93
N ARG A 25 -12.46 8.65 -8.13
CA ARG A 25 -12.47 10.05 -8.58
C ARG A 25 -13.89 10.61 -8.68
N GLU A 26 -14.84 9.82 -9.18
CA GLU A 26 -16.24 10.22 -9.25
C GLU A 26 -16.85 10.36 -7.84
N GLU A 27 -16.50 9.46 -6.92
CA GLU A 27 -17.02 9.48 -5.56
C GLU A 27 -16.33 10.53 -4.66
N VAL A 28 -15.05 10.88 -4.91
CA VAL A 28 -14.24 11.78 -4.07
C VAL A 28 -13.54 12.84 -4.93
N PRO A 29 -14.15 14.03 -5.17
CA PRO A 29 -13.58 15.04 -6.06
C PRO A 29 -12.17 15.54 -5.69
N LEU A 30 -11.84 15.62 -4.39
CA LEU A 30 -10.50 16.01 -3.94
C LEU A 30 -9.41 15.00 -4.37
N TYR A 31 -9.77 13.74 -4.63
CA TYR A 31 -8.84 12.78 -5.23
C TYR A 31 -8.46 13.19 -6.66
N GLY A 32 -9.41 13.71 -7.43
CA GLY A 32 -9.13 14.27 -8.77
C GLY A 32 -8.12 15.42 -8.71
N ALA A 33 -8.33 16.37 -7.80
CA ALA A 33 -7.42 17.50 -7.59
C ALA A 33 -6.02 17.02 -7.13
N LEU A 34 -5.94 16.01 -6.26
CA LEU A 34 -4.67 15.41 -5.86
C LEU A 34 -3.94 14.78 -7.06
N MET A 35 -4.65 14.04 -7.91
CA MET A 35 -4.05 13.41 -9.09
C MET A 35 -3.42 14.42 -10.04
N GLU A 36 -4.10 15.55 -10.28
CA GLU A 36 -3.57 16.64 -11.12
C GLU A 36 -2.31 17.26 -10.50
N LEU A 37 -2.32 17.51 -9.19
CA LEU A 37 -1.17 18.03 -8.46
C LEU A 37 0.03 17.07 -8.50
N VAL A 38 -0.21 15.76 -8.35
CA VAL A 38 0.82 14.73 -8.44
C VAL A 38 1.43 14.67 -9.84
N GLU A 39 0.60 14.70 -10.88
CA GLU A 39 1.08 14.72 -12.27
C GLU A 39 1.98 15.94 -12.53
N GLN A 40 1.54 17.13 -12.10
CA GLN A 40 2.32 18.36 -12.24
C GLN A 40 3.65 18.29 -11.48
N THR A 41 3.63 17.79 -10.24
CA THR A 41 4.83 17.63 -9.41
C THR A 41 5.80 16.63 -10.02
N ASN A 42 5.32 15.48 -10.47
CA ASN A 42 6.16 14.44 -11.07
C ASN A 42 6.82 14.95 -12.35
N ARG A 43 6.07 15.64 -13.22
CA ARG A 43 6.60 16.29 -14.42
C ARG A 43 7.68 17.31 -14.06
N HIS A 44 7.44 18.17 -13.08
CA HIS A 44 8.42 19.15 -12.62
C HIS A 44 9.71 18.50 -12.10
N VAL A 45 9.62 17.43 -11.30
CA VAL A 45 10.79 16.69 -10.80
C VAL A 45 11.57 16.07 -11.96
N LEU A 46 10.88 15.43 -12.91
CA LEU A 46 11.53 14.81 -14.07
C LEU A 46 12.23 15.83 -14.99
N GLU A 47 11.68 17.05 -15.11
CA GLU A 47 12.27 18.14 -15.89
C GLU A 47 13.44 18.82 -15.16
N SER A 48 13.39 18.90 -13.83
CA SER A 48 14.37 19.64 -13.01
C SER A 48 15.52 18.77 -12.50
N ASP A 49 15.34 17.44 -12.41
CA ASP A 49 16.35 16.50 -11.95
C ASP A 49 16.58 15.36 -12.98
N PRO A 50 17.58 15.53 -13.86
CA PRO A 50 17.95 14.51 -14.85
C PRO A 50 18.38 13.17 -14.25
N GLN A 51 18.89 13.15 -13.00
CA GLN A 51 19.33 11.91 -12.37
C GLN A 51 18.13 11.03 -11.99
N VAL A 52 17.07 11.63 -11.45
CA VAL A 52 15.81 10.93 -11.17
C VAL A 52 15.20 10.37 -12.45
N ALA A 53 15.18 11.17 -13.53
CA ALA A 53 14.68 10.71 -14.82
C ALA A 53 15.51 9.53 -15.38
N GLN A 54 16.84 9.59 -15.30
CA GLN A 54 17.72 8.51 -15.74
C GLN A 54 17.53 7.23 -14.93
N GLN A 55 17.41 7.36 -13.60
CA GLN A 55 17.15 6.23 -12.70
C GLN A 55 15.83 5.54 -13.08
N LEU A 56 14.73 6.29 -13.20
CA LEU A 56 13.41 5.72 -13.51
C LEU A 56 13.34 5.13 -14.92
N ASN A 57 14.09 5.67 -15.87
CA ASN A 57 14.27 5.06 -17.19
C ASN A 57 15.02 3.72 -17.10
N SER A 58 16.10 3.68 -16.33
CA SER A 58 16.92 2.47 -16.16
C SER A 58 16.14 1.34 -15.47
N THR A 59 15.30 1.65 -14.48
CA THR A 59 14.49 0.65 -13.79
C THR A 59 13.21 0.27 -14.54
N GLY A 60 12.75 1.09 -15.49
CA GLY A 60 11.46 0.98 -16.17
C GLY A 60 10.30 1.63 -15.39
N GLU A 61 10.56 2.15 -14.18
CA GLU A 61 9.52 2.73 -13.35
C GLU A 61 8.84 3.96 -13.97
N ILE A 62 9.52 4.64 -14.91
CA ILE A 62 8.93 5.76 -15.65
C ILE A 62 7.64 5.37 -16.39
N GLN A 63 7.52 4.13 -16.86
CA GLN A 63 6.33 3.68 -17.61
C GLN A 63 5.13 3.38 -16.72
N ARG A 64 5.35 3.13 -15.44
CA ARG A 64 4.29 2.75 -14.48
C ARG A 64 3.93 3.87 -13.50
N LEU A 65 4.73 4.94 -13.41
CA LEU A 65 4.59 6.01 -12.42
C LEU A 65 3.17 6.61 -12.39
N ASP A 66 2.62 6.97 -13.55
CA ASP A 66 1.29 7.62 -13.66
C ASP A 66 0.13 6.67 -13.29
N LEU A 67 0.37 5.36 -13.35
CA LEU A 67 -0.59 4.31 -13.02
C LEU A 67 -0.40 3.79 -11.59
N GLU A 68 0.70 4.13 -10.94
CA GLU A 68 1.08 3.57 -9.65
C GLU A 68 0.20 4.11 -8.52
N ARG A 69 -0.53 3.18 -7.90
CA ARG A 69 -1.51 3.45 -6.84
C ARG A 69 -1.50 2.32 -5.84
N HIS A 70 -1.93 2.61 -4.62
CA HIS A 70 -2.41 1.58 -3.70
C HIS A 70 -3.80 1.91 -3.18
N GLY A 71 -4.61 0.89 -2.94
CA GLY A 71 -5.88 1.02 -2.22
C GLY A 71 -5.79 0.44 -0.81
N ALA A 72 -6.69 0.87 0.07
CA ALA A 72 -6.88 0.24 1.37
C ALA A 72 -8.34 -0.12 1.62
N ILE A 73 -8.56 -1.32 2.14
CA ILE A 73 -9.89 -1.87 2.44
C ILE A 73 -9.88 -2.62 3.77
N ARG A 74 -11.08 -2.81 4.33
CA ARG A 74 -11.28 -3.50 5.60
C ARG A 74 -12.42 -4.49 5.47
N VAL A 75 -12.20 -5.73 5.89
CA VAL A 75 -13.19 -6.81 5.92
C VAL A 75 -13.49 -7.26 7.34
N GLY A 76 -14.67 -7.83 7.54
CA GLY A 76 -15.19 -8.21 8.85
C GLY A 76 -15.03 -9.68 9.18
N THR A 77 -14.87 -10.56 8.17
CA THR A 77 -14.84 -12.02 8.41
C THR A 77 -13.69 -12.72 7.70
N ALA A 78 -13.31 -13.89 8.23
CA ALA A 78 -12.33 -14.78 7.59
C ALA A 78 -12.80 -15.24 6.19
N HIS A 79 -14.09 -15.51 6.02
CA HIS A 79 -14.65 -15.90 4.72
C HIS A 79 -14.50 -14.80 3.67
N GLU A 80 -14.73 -13.54 4.06
CA GLU A 80 -14.49 -12.37 3.20
C GLU A 80 -13.02 -12.26 2.81
N LEU A 81 -12.09 -12.38 3.77
CA LEU A 81 -10.64 -12.31 3.52
C LEU A 81 -10.16 -13.43 2.57
N ALA A 82 -10.55 -14.68 2.83
CA ALA A 82 -10.19 -15.82 1.98
C ALA A 82 -10.74 -15.67 0.56
N THR A 83 -11.95 -15.13 0.40
CA THR A 83 -12.56 -14.91 -0.92
C THR A 83 -11.90 -13.74 -1.65
N LEU A 84 -11.54 -12.66 -0.96
CA LEU A 84 -10.71 -11.60 -1.52
C LEU A 84 -9.35 -12.11 -1.98
N ALA A 85 -8.72 -13.02 -1.25
CA ALA A 85 -7.47 -13.63 -1.69
C ALA A 85 -7.60 -14.37 -3.03
N ARG A 86 -8.75 -15.03 -3.27
CA ARG A 86 -9.06 -15.66 -4.56
C ARG A 86 -9.36 -14.63 -5.64
N LEU A 87 -10.11 -13.57 -5.31
CA LEU A 87 -10.40 -12.46 -6.22
C LEU A 87 -9.09 -11.79 -6.69
N PHE A 88 -8.21 -11.44 -5.76
CA PHE A 88 -6.91 -10.82 -6.06
C PHE A 88 -5.97 -11.76 -6.82
N ALA A 89 -6.06 -13.08 -6.62
CA ALA A 89 -5.28 -14.05 -7.37
C ALA A 89 -5.63 -14.07 -8.88
N VAL A 90 -6.86 -13.77 -9.29
CA VAL A 90 -7.24 -13.61 -10.71
C VAL A 90 -6.41 -12.50 -11.38
N MET A 91 -6.03 -11.49 -10.60
CA MET A 91 -5.20 -10.35 -11.01
C MET A 91 -3.70 -10.55 -10.73
N GLY A 92 -3.27 -11.77 -10.42
CA GLY A 92 -1.86 -12.07 -10.11
C GLY A 92 -1.35 -11.41 -8.83
N MET A 93 -2.27 -11.00 -7.93
CA MET A 93 -1.94 -10.36 -6.66
C MET A 93 -1.92 -11.41 -5.54
N GLN A 94 -0.84 -11.42 -4.76
CA GLN A 94 -0.59 -12.37 -3.69
C GLN A 94 -0.47 -11.65 -2.34
N PRO A 95 -0.82 -12.29 -1.22
CA PRO A 95 -0.70 -11.70 0.11
C PRO A 95 0.77 -11.64 0.54
N VAL A 96 1.30 -10.43 0.65
CA VAL A 96 2.69 -10.15 1.02
C VAL A 96 2.74 -9.37 2.33
N GLY A 97 3.61 -9.83 3.23
CA GLY A 97 3.78 -9.28 4.56
C GLY A 97 2.60 -9.54 5.50
N TYR A 98 2.85 -9.32 6.79
CA TYR A 98 1.86 -9.38 7.85
C TYR A 98 2.00 -8.15 8.76
N TYR A 99 0.89 -7.47 9.00
CA TYR A 99 0.84 -6.23 9.77
C TYR A 99 -0.15 -6.38 10.93
N ASP A 100 0.34 -6.38 12.17
CA ASP A 100 -0.50 -6.41 13.36
C ASP A 100 -0.66 -4.98 13.91
N LEU A 101 -1.82 -4.35 13.69
CA LEU A 101 -2.08 -2.97 14.11
C LEU A 101 -2.60 -2.87 15.56
N THR A 102 -2.71 -4.00 16.26
CA THR A 102 -3.17 -4.00 17.66
C THR A 102 -2.27 -3.26 18.65
N PRO A 103 -0.92 -3.26 18.51
CA PRO A 103 -0.07 -2.42 19.38
C PRO A 103 -0.32 -0.93 19.18
N ALA A 104 -0.85 -0.53 18.02
CA ALA A 104 -1.27 0.84 17.74
C ALA A 104 -2.74 1.10 18.17
N GLY A 105 -3.36 0.21 18.96
CA GLY A 105 -4.73 0.39 19.46
C GLY A 105 -5.81 0.23 18.39
N VAL A 106 -5.49 -0.34 17.22
CA VAL A 106 -6.44 -0.57 16.13
C VAL A 106 -6.80 -2.05 16.09
N PRO A 107 -8.10 -2.44 16.15
CA PRO A 107 -8.50 -3.84 16.33
C PRO A 107 -8.46 -4.64 15.01
N VAL A 108 -7.37 -4.57 14.26
CA VAL A 108 -7.19 -5.25 12.98
C VAL A 108 -5.79 -5.83 12.82
N HIS A 109 -5.69 -6.78 11.90
CA HIS A 109 -4.43 -7.27 11.34
C HIS A 109 -4.57 -7.42 9.83
N SER A 110 -3.47 -7.32 9.08
CA SER A 110 -3.53 -7.01 7.65
C SER A 110 -2.43 -7.68 6.83
N THR A 111 -2.60 -7.69 5.51
CA THR A 111 -1.61 -8.05 4.49
C THR A 111 -1.76 -7.15 3.27
N ALA A 112 -0.74 -7.09 2.40
CA ALA A 112 -0.81 -6.39 1.14
C ALA A 112 -0.98 -7.37 -0.02
N PHE A 113 -2.07 -7.26 -0.79
CA PHE A 113 -2.21 -7.99 -2.04
C PHE A 113 -1.50 -7.25 -3.17
N ARG A 114 -0.49 -7.88 -3.78
CA ARG A 114 0.28 -7.27 -4.89
C ARG A 114 0.97 -8.30 -5.78
N ALA A 115 1.43 -7.87 -6.95
CA ALA A 115 2.36 -8.68 -7.74
C ALA A 115 3.72 -8.83 -7.03
N VAL A 116 4.44 -9.91 -7.32
CA VAL A 116 5.67 -10.29 -6.60
C VAL A 116 6.93 -10.31 -7.47
N HIS A 117 6.78 -10.29 -8.79
CA HIS A 117 7.88 -10.32 -9.74
C HIS A 117 8.03 -8.97 -10.43
N GLU A 118 9.27 -8.51 -10.64
CA GLU A 118 9.59 -7.20 -11.22
C GLU A 118 8.90 -6.98 -12.57
N ALA A 119 8.85 -7.98 -13.46
CA ALA A 119 8.15 -7.88 -14.75
C ALA A 119 6.64 -7.59 -14.60
N ALA A 120 5.96 -8.24 -13.65
CA ALA A 120 4.54 -8.02 -13.37
C ALA A 120 4.32 -6.64 -12.73
N LEU A 121 5.21 -6.25 -11.83
CA LEU A 121 5.21 -4.93 -11.19
C LEU A 121 5.48 -3.78 -12.19
N GLN A 122 6.18 -4.03 -13.31
CA GLN A 122 6.33 -3.04 -14.38
C GLN A 122 5.03 -2.81 -15.15
N VAL A 123 4.23 -3.85 -15.38
CA VAL A 123 2.92 -3.70 -16.06
C VAL A 123 1.91 -2.98 -15.17
N SER A 124 1.84 -3.37 -13.89
CA SER A 124 0.98 -2.73 -12.91
C SER A 124 1.49 -3.00 -11.49
N PRO A 125 1.99 -1.97 -10.79
CA PRO A 125 2.39 -2.06 -9.38
C PRO A 125 1.20 -1.85 -8.43
N PHE A 126 -0.04 -2.07 -8.89
CA PHE A 126 -1.21 -1.87 -8.05
C PHE A 126 -1.21 -2.81 -6.84
N ARG A 127 -1.46 -2.23 -5.66
CA ARG A 127 -1.44 -2.90 -4.35
C ARG A 127 -2.74 -2.63 -3.61
N VAL A 128 -3.22 -3.60 -2.83
CA VAL A 128 -4.34 -3.37 -1.91
C VAL A 128 -3.97 -3.82 -0.51
N PHE A 129 -3.91 -2.87 0.42
CA PHE A 129 -3.76 -3.15 1.85
C PHE A 129 -5.10 -3.62 2.41
N THR A 130 -5.18 -4.88 2.82
CA THR A 130 -6.43 -5.51 3.26
C THR A 130 -6.34 -5.86 4.72
N SER A 131 -7.19 -5.22 5.52
CA SER A 131 -7.26 -5.44 6.97
C SER A 131 -8.45 -6.31 7.34
N LEU A 132 -8.26 -7.27 8.24
CA LEU A 132 -9.33 -8.07 8.85
C LEU A 132 -9.63 -7.54 10.26
N LEU A 133 -10.90 -7.23 10.51
CA LEU A 133 -11.39 -6.87 11.84
C LEU A 133 -11.30 -8.05 12.81
N ARG A 134 -10.77 -7.78 14.00
CA ARG A 134 -10.62 -8.73 15.08
C ARG A 134 -11.74 -8.56 16.11
N LEU A 135 -12.87 -9.22 15.87
CA LEU A 135 -14.06 -9.12 16.73
C LEU A 135 -13.78 -9.56 18.17
N GLU A 136 -12.82 -10.46 18.38
CA GLU A 136 -12.42 -10.90 19.72
C GLU A 136 -11.81 -9.77 20.59
N LEU A 137 -11.45 -8.64 19.99
CA LEU A 137 -10.97 -7.43 20.67
C LEU A 137 -12.10 -6.46 21.06
N ILE A 138 -13.36 -6.75 20.71
CA ILE A 138 -14.52 -5.97 21.17
C ILE A 138 -14.89 -6.46 22.57
N GLU A 139 -14.59 -5.70 23.61
CA GLU A 139 -14.77 -6.12 25.01
C GLU A 139 -16.24 -6.38 25.38
N ASP A 140 -17.15 -5.52 24.91
CA ASP A 140 -18.59 -5.70 25.08
C ASP A 140 -19.06 -6.94 24.28
N LEU A 141 -19.44 -7.99 25.00
CA LEU A 141 -19.88 -9.26 24.41
C LEU A 141 -21.20 -9.14 23.64
N GLU A 142 -22.13 -8.29 24.08
CA GLU A 142 -23.39 -8.07 23.37
C GLU A 142 -23.12 -7.33 22.05
N LEU A 143 -22.26 -6.30 22.08
CA LEU A 143 -21.85 -5.57 20.88
C LEU A 143 -21.07 -6.46 19.92
N ARG A 144 -20.19 -7.34 20.44
CA ARG A 144 -19.45 -8.33 19.66
C ARG A 144 -20.39 -9.31 18.95
N SER A 145 -21.35 -9.88 19.68
CA SER A 145 -22.35 -10.78 19.11
C SER A 145 -23.23 -10.08 18.08
N PHE A 146 -23.60 -8.83 18.33
CA PHE A 146 -24.31 -8.01 17.35
C PHE A 146 -23.49 -7.81 16.08
N ALA A 147 -22.24 -7.36 16.19
CA ALA A 147 -21.34 -7.13 15.06
C ALA A 147 -21.16 -8.40 14.22
N GLN A 148 -20.90 -9.54 14.87
CA GLN A 148 -20.83 -10.83 14.20
C GLN A 148 -22.13 -11.15 13.43
N SER A 149 -23.30 -10.95 14.05
CA SER A 149 -24.60 -11.25 13.41
C SER A 149 -24.91 -10.39 12.19
N VAL A 150 -24.38 -9.16 12.14
CA VAL A 150 -24.52 -8.26 10.98
C VAL A 150 -23.60 -8.73 9.85
N LEU A 151 -22.35 -9.06 10.19
CA LEU A 151 -21.35 -9.53 9.25
C LEU A 151 -21.73 -10.89 8.63
N ASP A 152 -22.30 -11.81 9.41
CA ASP A 152 -22.71 -13.14 8.92
C ASP A 152 -23.86 -13.10 7.91
N LYS A 153 -24.65 -12.01 7.90
CA LYS A 153 -25.82 -11.86 7.02
C LYS A 153 -25.50 -11.24 5.67
N ARG A 154 -24.36 -10.55 5.53
CA ARG A 154 -24.05 -9.83 4.28
C ARG A 154 -23.33 -10.71 3.27
N SER A 155 -23.49 -10.37 2.00
CA SER A 155 -22.67 -10.90 0.90
C SER A 155 -22.03 -9.72 0.19
N ILE A 156 -20.71 -9.62 0.26
CA ILE A 156 -19.95 -8.49 -0.30
C ILE A 156 -19.55 -8.73 -1.77
N PHE A 157 -19.70 -9.96 -2.28
CA PHE A 157 -19.35 -10.34 -3.64
C PHE A 157 -20.62 -10.55 -4.47
N THR A 158 -20.59 -10.12 -5.73
CA THR A 158 -21.66 -10.46 -6.66
C THR A 158 -21.57 -11.94 -7.05
N PRO A 159 -22.71 -12.60 -7.36
CA PRO A 159 -22.68 -13.99 -7.84
C PRO A 159 -21.79 -14.18 -9.07
N THR A 160 -21.79 -13.22 -9.99
CA THR A 160 -20.97 -13.26 -11.21
C THR A 160 -19.46 -13.18 -10.89
N ALA A 161 -19.04 -12.34 -9.94
CA ALA A 161 -17.65 -12.28 -9.51
C ALA A 161 -17.18 -13.65 -8.98
N LEU A 162 -18.00 -14.33 -8.17
CA LEU A 162 -17.68 -15.66 -7.63
C LEU A 162 -17.54 -16.72 -8.74
N ILE A 163 -18.44 -16.70 -9.72
CA ILE A 163 -18.38 -17.60 -10.89
C ILE A 163 -17.10 -17.38 -11.69
N LEU A 164 -16.72 -16.12 -11.93
CA LEU A 164 -15.52 -15.77 -12.70
C LEU A 164 -14.24 -16.13 -11.95
N ILE A 165 -14.21 -15.98 -10.62
CA ILE A 165 -13.10 -16.48 -9.79
C ILE A 165 -12.94 -18.00 -9.93
N GLU A 166 -14.03 -18.77 -9.81
CA GLU A 166 -14.00 -20.22 -9.96
C GLU A 166 -13.57 -20.64 -11.38
N ARG A 167 -14.04 -19.92 -12.40
CA ARG A 167 -13.64 -20.14 -13.80
C ARG A 167 -12.15 -19.91 -14.00
N ALA A 168 -11.59 -18.80 -13.50
CA ALA A 168 -10.17 -18.53 -13.57
C ALA A 168 -9.33 -19.63 -12.90
N GLN A 169 -9.80 -20.13 -11.74
CA GLN A 169 -9.13 -21.21 -11.00
C GLN A 169 -9.18 -22.56 -11.73
N THR A 170 -10.32 -22.90 -12.34
CA THR A 170 -10.53 -24.21 -13.00
C THR A 170 -9.99 -24.27 -14.42
N GLN A 171 -10.04 -23.17 -15.17
CA GLN A 171 -9.59 -23.09 -16.56
C GLN A 171 -8.15 -22.55 -16.70
N GLY A 172 -7.60 -21.97 -15.64
CA GLY A 172 -6.24 -21.40 -15.62
C GLY A 172 -6.14 -19.95 -16.10
N GLY A 173 -7.27 -19.28 -16.37
CA GLY A 173 -7.32 -17.89 -16.80
C GLY A 173 -8.72 -17.45 -17.22
N LEU A 174 -8.84 -16.20 -17.65
CA LEU A 174 -10.06 -15.61 -18.19
C LEU A 174 -9.83 -15.17 -19.64
N THR A 175 -10.85 -15.35 -20.48
CA THR A 175 -10.87 -14.75 -21.82
C THR A 175 -11.05 -13.23 -21.75
N GLU A 176 -10.92 -12.52 -22.87
CA GLU A 176 -11.06 -11.06 -22.92
C GLU A 176 -12.38 -10.56 -22.31
N GLN A 177 -13.52 -11.11 -22.78
CA GLN A 177 -14.84 -10.73 -22.28
C GLN A 177 -15.02 -11.06 -20.79
N GLU A 178 -14.55 -12.23 -20.38
CA GLU A 178 -14.63 -12.65 -18.97
C GLU A 178 -13.79 -11.77 -18.05
N ALA A 179 -12.64 -11.29 -18.53
CA ALA A 179 -11.78 -10.37 -17.78
C ALA A 179 -12.43 -8.99 -17.63
N GLU A 180 -13.10 -8.47 -18.67
CA GLU A 180 -13.88 -7.23 -18.59
C GLU A 180 -15.04 -7.37 -17.59
N ASP A 181 -15.83 -8.44 -17.71
CA ASP A 181 -16.94 -8.73 -16.80
C ASP A 181 -16.42 -8.89 -15.36
N PHE A 182 -15.28 -9.56 -15.18
CA PHE A 182 -14.66 -9.74 -13.86
C PHE A 182 -14.29 -8.41 -13.23
N VAL A 183 -13.67 -7.49 -13.98
CA VAL A 183 -13.30 -6.16 -13.46
C VAL A 183 -14.53 -5.39 -13.01
N VAL A 184 -15.60 -5.36 -13.82
CA VAL A 184 -16.85 -4.68 -13.48
C VAL A 184 -17.49 -5.28 -12.22
N GLN A 185 -17.57 -6.62 -12.16
CA GLN A 185 -18.22 -7.31 -11.05
C GLN A 185 -17.41 -7.26 -9.75
N ALA A 186 -16.07 -7.28 -9.84
CA ALA A 186 -15.21 -7.09 -8.68
C ALA A 186 -15.28 -5.66 -8.14
N LEU A 187 -15.44 -4.65 -9.01
CA LEU A 187 -15.54 -3.25 -8.61
C LEU A 187 -16.74 -2.97 -7.70
N GLU A 188 -17.86 -3.66 -7.92
CA GLU A 188 -19.06 -3.54 -7.07
C GLU A 188 -18.83 -3.92 -5.60
N THR A 189 -17.83 -4.76 -5.30
CA THR A 189 -17.45 -5.08 -3.91
C THR A 189 -16.90 -3.86 -3.16
N PHE A 190 -16.31 -2.89 -3.86
CA PHE A 190 -15.57 -1.78 -3.28
C PHE A 190 -16.26 -0.42 -3.42
N ARG A 191 -17.43 -0.40 -4.08
CA ARG A 191 -18.21 0.81 -4.31
C ARG A 191 -18.72 1.39 -2.99
N TRP A 192 -18.78 2.70 -2.90
CA TRP A 192 -19.41 3.35 -1.76
C TRP A 192 -20.94 3.21 -1.79
N HIS A 193 -21.53 3.00 -0.62
CA HIS A 193 -22.98 2.95 -0.44
C HIS A 193 -23.41 3.85 0.71
N HIS A 194 -24.20 4.89 0.40
CA HIS A 194 -24.69 5.86 1.39
C HIS A 194 -25.72 5.30 2.41
N SER A 195 -26.18 4.06 2.23
CA SER A 195 -27.10 3.39 3.17
C SER A 195 -26.37 2.41 4.06
N ALA A 196 -26.41 2.67 5.37
CA ALA A 196 -25.99 1.71 6.38
C ALA A 196 -26.96 0.51 6.46
N THR A 197 -26.46 -0.61 6.96
CA THR A 197 -27.20 -1.86 7.18
C THR A 197 -27.77 -1.98 8.60
N VAL A 198 -27.57 -0.96 9.43
CA VAL A 198 -27.92 -0.91 10.85
C VAL A 198 -28.73 0.36 11.18
N THR A 199 -29.35 0.39 12.36
CA THR A 199 -30.04 1.60 12.86
C THR A 199 -29.05 2.67 13.32
N ALA A 200 -29.52 3.90 13.47
CA ALA A 200 -28.69 5.01 13.97
C ALA A 200 -28.10 4.72 15.37
N GLU A 201 -28.90 4.16 16.28
CA GLU A 201 -28.47 3.78 17.63
C GLU A 201 -27.40 2.68 17.60
N GLN A 202 -27.59 1.65 16.75
CA GLN A 202 -26.63 0.57 16.58
C GLN A 202 -25.30 1.09 16.02
N TYR A 203 -25.35 1.97 15.02
CA TYR A 203 -24.16 2.63 14.48
C TYR A 203 -23.43 3.45 15.55
N GLN A 204 -24.15 4.20 16.38
CA GLN A 204 -23.55 4.98 17.47
C GLN A 204 -22.83 4.07 18.49
N LYS A 205 -23.42 2.93 18.85
CA LYS A 205 -22.77 1.94 19.75
C LYS A 205 -21.47 1.40 19.15
N LEU A 206 -21.50 1.00 17.88
CA LEU A 206 -20.30 0.53 17.17
C LEU A 206 -19.22 1.62 17.12
N SER A 207 -19.61 2.86 16.80
CA SER A 207 -18.68 3.98 16.65
C SER A 207 -18.11 4.45 17.98
N ALA A 208 -18.86 4.33 19.08
CA ALA A 208 -18.41 4.66 20.43
C ALA A 208 -17.36 3.66 20.91
N GLN A 209 -17.47 2.39 20.53
CA GLN A 209 -16.41 1.41 20.81
C GLN A 209 -15.15 1.73 19.99
N HIS A 210 -15.29 1.86 18.68
CA HIS A 210 -14.21 2.26 17.79
C HIS A 210 -14.76 2.64 16.42
N ARG A 211 -14.40 3.79 15.85
CA ARG A 211 -14.93 4.25 14.54
C ARG A 211 -14.71 3.24 13.41
N LEU A 212 -13.56 2.56 13.42
CA LEU A 212 -13.26 1.44 12.50
C LEU A 212 -14.28 0.29 12.59
N ILE A 213 -14.79 -0.04 13.77
CA ILE A 213 -15.79 -1.11 13.92
C ILE A 213 -17.07 -0.70 13.19
N ALA A 214 -17.53 0.54 13.37
CA ALA A 214 -18.69 1.06 12.65
C ALA A 214 -18.47 1.05 11.13
N ASP A 215 -17.31 1.52 10.67
CA ASP A 215 -16.88 1.52 9.25
C ASP A 215 -16.94 0.14 8.60
N VAL A 216 -16.53 -0.92 9.33
CA VAL A 216 -16.54 -2.29 8.80
C VAL A 216 -17.93 -2.93 8.90
N VAL A 217 -18.62 -2.78 10.03
CA VAL A 217 -19.83 -3.55 10.34
C VAL A 217 -21.09 -2.91 9.75
N ALA A 218 -21.18 -1.59 9.73
CA ALA A 218 -22.42 -0.88 9.41
C ALA A 218 -22.72 -0.75 7.91
N PHE A 219 -21.82 -1.20 7.03
CA PHE A 219 -21.93 -0.99 5.58
C PHE A 219 -22.02 -2.31 4.80
N LYS A 220 -22.55 -2.21 3.58
CA LYS A 220 -22.83 -3.36 2.71
C LYS A 220 -21.57 -4.13 2.29
N GLY A 221 -20.44 -3.46 2.18
CA GLY A 221 -19.19 -4.04 1.69
C GLY A 221 -17.96 -3.20 2.06
N PRO A 222 -16.76 -3.71 1.75
CA PRO A 222 -15.48 -3.09 2.06
C PRO A 222 -15.17 -1.96 1.08
N HIS A 223 -15.87 -0.83 1.22
CA HIS A 223 -15.63 0.34 0.39
C HIS A 223 -14.17 0.81 0.46
N ILE A 224 -13.67 1.45 -0.61
CA ILE A 224 -12.32 2.01 -0.62
C ILE A 224 -12.18 3.06 0.48
N ASN A 225 -11.25 2.82 1.42
CA ASN A 225 -10.94 3.77 2.49
C ASN A 225 -10.18 4.98 1.93
N HIS A 226 -9.14 4.69 1.17
CA HIS A 226 -8.36 5.65 0.40
C HIS A 226 -7.74 4.96 -0.83
N LEU A 227 -7.44 5.77 -1.83
CA LEU A 227 -6.65 5.38 -2.99
C LEU A 227 -5.50 6.38 -3.11
N THR A 228 -4.27 5.89 -3.02
CA THR A 228 -3.08 6.70 -2.84
C THR A 228 -2.24 6.67 -4.11
N PRO A 229 -2.03 7.82 -4.79
CA PRO A 229 -1.11 7.90 -5.92
C PRO A 229 0.36 8.02 -5.47
N ARG A 230 1.30 7.70 -6.37
CA ARG A 230 2.74 7.93 -6.13
C ARG A 230 3.18 9.31 -6.63
N THR A 231 3.88 10.05 -5.78
CA THR A 231 4.62 11.26 -6.16
C THR A 231 6.13 11.08 -6.04
N LEU A 232 6.90 11.85 -6.81
CA LEU A 232 8.36 11.91 -6.73
C LEU A 232 8.88 12.87 -5.64
N ASP A 233 8.11 13.88 -5.24
CA ASP A 233 8.46 14.79 -4.13
C ASP A 233 7.20 15.11 -3.30
N ILE A 234 7.07 14.41 -2.17
CA ILE A 234 5.94 14.59 -1.26
C ILE A 234 5.94 15.96 -0.57
N ASP A 235 7.09 16.60 -0.42
CA ASP A 235 7.18 17.90 0.25
C ASP A 235 6.58 18.99 -0.66
N ILE A 236 6.82 18.91 -1.97
CA ILE A 236 6.18 19.80 -2.95
C ILE A 236 4.66 19.60 -2.96
N VAL A 237 4.20 18.33 -3.00
CA VAL A 237 2.76 18.04 -2.97
C VAL A 237 2.12 18.57 -1.69
N GLN A 238 2.71 18.28 -0.52
CA GLN A 238 2.17 18.74 0.77
C GLN A 238 2.08 20.27 0.84
N ALA A 239 3.11 20.99 0.37
CA ALA A 239 3.12 22.45 0.37
C ALA A 239 2.07 23.04 -0.59
N GLN A 240 1.74 22.36 -1.68
CA GLN A 240 0.78 22.84 -2.69
C GLN A 240 -0.66 22.40 -2.43
N MET A 241 -0.89 21.34 -1.64
CA MET A 241 -2.23 20.85 -1.30
C MET A 241 -3.22 21.96 -0.87
N PRO A 242 -2.87 22.93 0.01
CA PRO A 242 -3.78 24.01 0.40
C PRO A 242 -4.27 24.87 -0.77
N ALA A 243 -3.43 25.11 -1.78
CA ALA A 243 -3.82 25.86 -2.99
C ALA A 243 -4.84 25.11 -3.86
N HIS A 244 -4.93 23.79 -3.69
CA HIS A 244 -5.89 22.90 -4.34
C HIS A 244 -7.08 22.55 -3.44
N GLY A 245 -7.28 23.28 -2.33
CA GLY A 245 -8.39 23.06 -1.40
C GLY A 245 -8.24 21.80 -0.53
N ILE A 246 -7.03 21.24 -0.47
CA ILE A 246 -6.71 20.05 0.33
C ILE A 246 -5.96 20.51 1.59
N THR A 247 -6.44 20.13 2.77
CA THR A 247 -5.73 20.40 4.04
C THR A 247 -4.98 19.14 4.49
N PRO A 248 -3.66 19.03 4.21
CA PRO A 248 -2.88 17.89 4.66
C PRO A 248 -2.61 17.94 6.16
N LYS A 249 -2.30 16.79 6.74
CA LYS A 249 -1.61 16.74 8.04
C LYS A 249 -0.21 17.33 7.90
N ALA A 250 0.26 18.06 8.90
CA ALA A 250 1.62 18.61 8.93
C ALA A 250 2.68 17.51 9.06
N VAL A 251 2.38 16.44 9.81
CA VAL A 251 3.31 15.32 9.99
C VAL A 251 3.31 14.42 8.75
N ILE A 252 4.49 14.22 8.16
CA ILE A 252 4.76 13.19 7.16
C ILE A 252 5.29 11.96 7.89
N GLU A 253 4.72 10.80 7.61
CA GLU A 253 5.21 9.54 8.14
C GLU A 253 6.32 8.96 7.29
N GLY A 254 7.12 8.08 7.89
CA GLY A 254 8.30 7.50 7.25
C GLY A 254 9.59 8.23 7.64
N PRO A 255 10.69 8.05 6.89
CA PRO A 255 11.92 8.78 7.11
C PRO A 255 11.76 10.29 6.79
N PRO A 256 12.66 11.15 7.27
CA PRO A 256 12.70 12.54 6.82
C PRO A 256 13.07 12.63 5.33
N ARG A 257 13.09 13.85 4.77
CA ARG A 257 13.59 14.10 3.40
C ARG A 257 15.03 13.61 3.27
N ARG A 258 15.34 12.94 2.15
CA ARG A 258 16.64 12.31 1.85
C ARG A 258 16.97 12.43 0.36
N GLN A 259 18.26 12.46 0.03
CA GLN A 259 18.74 12.37 -1.36
C GLN A 259 18.52 10.97 -1.94
N CYS A 260 18.68 9.94 -1.12
CA CYS A 260 18.35 8.56 -1.45
C CYS A 260 17.17 8.11 -0.56
N PRO A 261 15.91 8.32 -1.00
CA PRO A 261 14.74 7.93 -0.23
C PRO A 261 14.75 6.44 0.10
N ILE A 262 14.23 6.08 1.28
CA ILE A 262 14.11 4.71 1.77
C ILE A 262 12.68 4.42 2.19
N LEU A 263 12.24 3.17 2.07
CA LEU A 263 10.86 2.75 2.33
C LEU A 263 9.86 3.63 1.57
N LEU A 264 8.98 4.32 2.28
CA LEU A 264 8.11 5.34 1.72
C LEU A 264 7.90 6.47 2.72
N ARG A 265 7.52 7.63 2.21
CA ARG A 265 6.99 8.76 2.97
C ARG A 265 5.51 8.93 2.62
N GLN A 266 4.66 9.24 3.59
CA GLN A 266 3.23 9.39 3.35
C GLN A 266 2.61 10.48 4.22
N THR A 267 1.54 11.12 3.72
CA THR A 267 0.68 11.99 4.53
C THR A 267 -0.77 11.84 4.06
N SER A 268 -1.71 12.16 4.94
CA SER A 268 -3.14 12.06 4.68
C SER A 268 -3.85 13.40 4.84
N PHE A 269 -5.06 13.46 4.32
CA PHE A 269 -5.98 14.59 4.46
C PHE A 269 -7.41 14.08 4.57
N LYS A 270 -8.27 14.88 5.20
CA LYS A 270 -9.70 14.60 5.20
C LYS A 270 -10.26 14.92 3.82
N ALA A 271 -10.82 13.93 3.12
CA ALA A 271 -11.28 14.13 1.75
C ALA A 271 -12.78 14.46 1.67
N LEU A 272 -13.64 13.79 2.43
CA LEU A 272 -15.08 14.03 2.38
C LEU A 272 -15.79 13.59 3.67
N ASP A 273 -16.72 14.41 4.16
CA ASP A 273 -17.75 13.99 5.10
C ASP A 273 -18.96 13.47 4.33
N GLU A 274 -19.32 12.21 4.57
CA GLU A 274 -20.35 11.50 3.82
C GLU A 274 -21.65 11.44 4.63
N PRO A 275 -22.79 11.90 4.10
CA PRO A 275 -24.07 11.71 4.77
C PRO A 275 -24.46 10.22 4.75
N ILE A 276 -24.86 9.67 5.91
CA ILE A 276 -25.33 8.28 6.04
C ILE A 276 -26.85 8.27 6.25
N ALA A 277 -27.52 7.37 5.51
CA ALA A 277 -28.90 6.97 5.80
C ALA A 277 -28.91 5.66 6.61
N PHE A 278 -29.72 5.59 7.67
CA PHE A 278 -29.87 4.41 8.53
C PHE A 278 -31.16 3.66 8.21
N THR A 279 -31.26 2.40 8.63
CA THR A 279 -32.43 1.56 8.32
C THR A 279 -33.73 2.04 9.00
N ASP A 280 -33.62 2.77 10.10
CA ASP A 280 -34.72 3.35 10.88
C ASP A 280 -34.98 4.83 10.54
N GLN A 281 -34.15 5.46 9.71
CA GLN A 281 -34.22 6.89 9.38
C GLN A 281 -34.04 7.11 7.88
N ALA A 282 -35.16 7.39 7.19
CA ALA A 282 -35.15 7.64 5.74
C ALA A 282 -34.48 8.96 5.32
N GLN A 283 -34.30 9.91 6.24
CA GLN A 283 -33.58 11.17 6.00
C GLN A 283 -32.13 11.04 6.46
N THR A 284 -31.18 11.47 5.63
CA THR A 284 -29.76 11.58 5.95
C THR A 284 -29.55 12.57 7.11
N ARG A 285 -29.27 12.05 8.31
CA ARG A 285 -29.00 12.86 9.51
C ARG A 285 -27.66 12.54 10.19
N GLY A 286 -26.99 11.47 9.80
CA GLY A 286 -25.66 11.11 10.30
C GLY A 286 -24.55 11.52 9.33
N SER A 287 -23.35 11.77 9.85
CA SER A 287 -22.12 11.96 9.05
C SER A 287 -21.12 10.84 9.32
N HIS A 288 -20.65 10.16 8.27
CA HIS A 288 -19.46 9.32 8.31
C HIS A 288 -18.25 10.14 7.89
N SER A 289 -17.15 9.98 8.61
CA SER A 289 -15.86 10.54 8.21
C SER A 289 -14.91 9.35 8.09
N ALA A 290 -15.03 8.60 6.98
CA ALA A 290 -14.14 7.48 6.68
C ALA A 290 -13.35 7.62 5.39
N ARG A 291 -13.63 8.65 4.58
CA ARG A 291 -12.91 8.89 3.33
C ARG A 291 -11.79 9.88 3.54
N PHE A 292 -10.59 9.34 3.56
CA PHE A 292 -9.35 10.09 3.62
C PHE A 292 -8.70 10.04 2.24
N GLY A 293 -8.06 11.13 1.87
CA GLY A 293 -7.09 11.09 0.80
C GLY A 293 -5.71 10.85 1.41
N GLU A 294 -4.85 10.19 0.65
CA GLU A 294 -3.49 9.92 1.06
C GLU A 294 -2.58 10.10 -0.16
N ILE A 295 -1.33 10.48 0.10
CA ILE A 295 -0.28 10.60 -0.89
C ILE A 295 0.99 9.90 -0.39
N GLU A 296 1.72 9.23 -1.29
CA GLU A 296 2.97 8.56 -0.94
C GLU A 296 4.13 8.88 -1.91
N GLN A 297 5.34 8.91 -1.38
CA GLN A 297 6.59 8.89 -2.14
C GLN A 297 7.37 7.63 -1.77
N ARG A 298 7.74 6.82 -2.77
CA ARG A 298 8.42 5.53 -2.57
C ARG A 298 9.91 5.63 -2.87
N GLY A 299 10.71 5.08 -1.96
CA GLY A 299 12.16 4.97 -2.03
C GLY A 299 12.64 3.53 -2.11
N ALA A 300 13.88 3.30 -1.67
CA ALA A 300 14.53 2.00 -1.71
C ALA A 300 13.95 1.01 -0.68
N ALA A 301 13.73 -0.23 -1.11
CA ALA A 301 13.44 -1.37 -0.26
C ALA A 301 14.67 -1.67 0.62
N LEU A 302 14.45 -1.81 1.92
CA LEU A 302 15.51 -2.04 2.88
C LEU A 302 15.71 -3.53 3.17
N THR A 303 16.96 -3.93 3.41
CA THR A 303 17.31 -5.25 3.94
C THR A 303 16.89 -5.37 5.41
N PRO A 304 16.90 -6.57 6.03
CA PRO A 304 16.71 -6.70 7.48
C PRO A 304 17.62 -5.77 8.29
N LYS A 305 18.88 -5.59 7.86
CA LYS A 305 19.85 -4.70 8.50
C LYS A 305 19.46 -3.22 8.34
N GLY A 306 19.03 -2.81 7.15
CA GLY A 306 18.52 -1.47 6.91
C GLY A 306 17.25 -1.17 7.69
N ARG A 307 16.33 -2.13 7.79
CA ARG A 307 15.11 -2.02 8.61
C ARG A 307 15.43 -1.86 10.09
N ALA A 308 16.33 -2.68 10.63
CA ALA A 308 16.75 -2.56 12.03
C ALA A 308 17.41 -1.20 12.33
N LEU A 309 18.17 -0.64 11.39
CA LEU A 309 18.70 0.72 11.50
C LEU A 309 17.56 1.75 11.48
N TYR A 310 16.67 1.68 10.49
CA TYR A 310 15.50 2.56 10.38
C TYR A 310 14.67 2.58 11.67
N ASP A 311 14.30 1.42 12.22
CA ASP A 311 13.46 1.32 13.41
C ASP A 311 14.16 1.90 14.64
N ARG A 312 15.47 1.69 14.78
CA ARG A 312 16.26 2.27 15.88
C ARG A 312 16.24 3.80 15.84
N LEU A 313 16.48 4.39 14.66
CA LEU A 313 16.55 5.84 14.49
C LEU A 313 15.17 6.49 14.67
N LEU A 314 14.11 5.85 14.15
CA LEU A 314 12.73 6.29 14.37
C LEU A 314 12.36 6.27 15.86
N ASN A 315 12.70 5.20 16.57
CA ASN A 315 12.43 5.08 18.00
C ASN A 315 13.22 6.12 18.80
N ALA A 316 14.49 6.35 18.49
CA ALA A 316 15.31 7.37 19.14
C ALA A 316 14.70 8.78 19.00
N ALA A 317 14.22 9.14 17.80
CA ALA A 317 13.55 10.42 17.57
C ALA A 317 12.26 10.57 18.37
N ARG A 318 11.48 9.49 18.52
CA ARG A 318 10.23 9.49 19.30
C ARG A 318 10.46 9.51 20.80
N ASP A 319 11.43 8.73 21.28
CA ASP A 319 11.84 8.71 22.69
C ASP A 319 12.32 10.09 23.13
N GLU A 320 12.99 10.84 22.24
CA GLU A 320 13.42 12.22 22.52
C GLU A 320 12.27 13.24 22.42
N LEU A 321 11.31 13.03 21.51
CA LEU A 321 10.11 13.86 21.43
C LEU A 321 9.30 13.80 22.74
N LYS A 322 9.22 12.61 23.35
CA LYS A 322 8.44 12.31 24.58
C LYS A 322 6.94 12.60 24.46
N ASP A 323 6.45 12.61 23.22
CA ASP A 323 5.06 12.87 22.87
C ASP A 323 4.75 12.17 21.53
N PHE A 324 3.47 12.00 21.21
CA PHE A 324 3.07 11.51 19.89
C PHE A 324 3.23 12.62 18.85
N PRO A 325 3.80 12.34 17.66
CA PRO A 325 3.87 13.31 16.58
C PRO A 325 2.47 13.82 16.21
N ASN A 326 2.28 15.13 16.25
CA ASN A 326 1.03 15.81 15.95
C ASN A 326 1.29 17.21 15.36
N GLU A 327 0.23 17.90 14.96
CA GLU A 327 0.31 19.23 14.34
C GLU A 327 1.07 20.26 15.20
N ALA A 328 0.93 20.21 16.53
CA ALA A 328 1.54 21.17 17.43
C ALA A 328 3.05 20.95 17.64
N ASN A 329 3.54 19.73 17.42
CA ASN A 329 4.95 19.37 17.61
C ASN A 329 5.66 18.95 16.30
N ALA A 330 5.01 19.12 15.15
CA ALA A 330 5.50 18.67 13.84
C ALA A 330 6.89 19.21 13.48
N GLU A 331 7.16 20.50 13.70
CA GLU A 331 8.46 21.12 13.41
C GLU A 331 9.58 20.50 14.27
N ARG A 332 9.31 20.30 15.56
CA ARG A 332 10.25 19.66 16.48
C ARG A 332 10.47 18.20 16.10
N TYR A 333 9.41 17.46 15.79
CA TYR A 333 9.50 16.08 15.33
C TYR A 333 10.35 15.96 14.06
N ASN A 334 10.12 16.82 13.06
CA ASN A 334 10.91 16.85 11.83
C ASN A 334 12.39 17.15 12.10
N THR A 335 12.69 18.05 13.03
CA THR A 335 14.08 18.35 13.44
C THR A 335 14.75 17.13 14.08
N LEU A 336 14.07 16.45 15.00
CA LEU A 336 14.57 15.23 15.64
C LEU A 336 14.76 14.10 14.63
N MET A 337 13.79 13.90 13.73
CA MET A 337 13.89 12.92 12.65
C MET A 337 15.11 13.19 11.77
N ALA A 338 15.34 14.44 11.34
CA ALA A 338 16.50 14.79 10.54
C ALA A 338 17.83 14.56 11.28
N GLN A 339 17.89 14.89 12.58
CA GLN A 339 19.07 14.67 13.42
C GLN A 339 19.41 13.18 13.55
N HIS A 340 18.44 12.36 13.99
CA HIS A 340 18.67 10.92 14.21
C HIS A 340 18.93 10.18 12.89
N PHE A 341 18.22 10.51 11.81
CA PHE A 341 18.46 9.91 10.49
C PHE A 341 19.74 10.37 9.80
N GLY A 342 20.48 11.33 10.37
CA GLY A 342 21.84 11.65 9.94
C GLY A 342 22.81 10.46 10.05
N GLU A 343 22.50 9.46 10.89
CA GLU A 343 23.25 8.20 10.98
C GLU A 343 23.01 7.26 9.79
N PHE A 344 21.92 7.42 9.04
CA PHE A 344 21.59 6.55 7.91
C PHE A 344 22.31 7.05 6.64
N PRO A 345 23.17 6.26 5.99
CA PRO A 345 23.91 6.67 4.79
C PRO A 345 22.99 7.18 3.67
N ASP A 346 23.19 8.43 3.22
CA ASP A 346 22.35 9.07 2.19
C ASP A 346 23.01 9.07 0.81
N THR A 347 23.67 7.96 0.47
CA THR A 347 24.19 7.68 -0.87
C THR A 347 23.90 6.23 -1.24
N TYR A 348 23.55 5.97 -2.50
CA TYR A 348 23.28 4.61 -2.97
C TYR A 348 24.47 3.68 -2.75
N GLU A 349 25.70 4.14 -3.02
CA GLU A 349 26.90 3.34 -2.78
C GLU A 349 27.14 3.06 -1.29
N GLY A 350 26.88 4.03 -0.41
CA GLY A 350 26.97 3.84 1.03
C GLY A 350 25.96 2.80 1.54
N MET A 351 24.71 2.89 1.08
CA MET A 351 23.66 1.92 1.42
C MET A 351 23.97 0.52 0.88
N ARG A 352 24.51 0.42 -0.35
CA ARG A 352 24.88 -0.85 -0.99
C ARG A 352 26.02 -1.55 -0.26
N ARG A 353 27.15 -0.85 -0.04
CA ARG A 353 28.32 -1.40 0.65
C ARG A 353 28.02 -1.84 2.09
N GLN A 354 27.09 -1.16 2.74
CA GLN A 354 26.66 -1.51 4.09
C GLN A 354 25.49 -2.49 4.10
N GLU A 355 25.03 -2.97 2.93
CA GLU A 355 23.91 -3.90 2.78
C GLU A 355 22.63 -3.42 3.47
N LEU A 356 22.33 -2.13 3.37
CA LEU A 356 21.16 -1.51 4.00
C LEU A 356 19.93 -1.53 3.10
N ALA A 357 20.12 -1.50 1.78
CA ALA A 357 19.03 -1.51 0.80
C ALA A 357 19.25 -2.59 -0.26
N TYR A 358 18.16 -3.00 -0.90
CA TYR A 358 18.20 -3.84 -2.09
C TYR A 358 18.39 -3.00 -3.36
N PHE A 359 19.08 -3.57 -4.35
CA PHE A 359 19.42 -2.91 -5.60
C PHE A 359 19.12 -3.81 -6.79
N ARG A 360 18.86 -3.19 -7.94
CA ARG A 360 18.89 -3.85 -9.25
C ARG A 360 20.18 -3.48 -9.97
N TYR A 361 20.75 -4.46 -10.65
CA TYR A 361 21.99 -4.33 -11.38
C TYR A 361 21.71 -4.32 -12.88
N PHE A 362 22.43 -3.49 -13.61
CA PHE A 362 22.25 -3.31 -15.05
C PHE A 362 23.60 -3.26 -15.76
N VAL A 363 23.67 -3.90 -16.94
CA VAL A 363 24.84 -3.82 -17.81
C VAL A 363 24.83 -2.49 -18.56
N THR A 364 25.91 -1.73 -18.38
CA THR A 364 26.13 -0.44 -19.06
C THR A 364 26.51 -0.64 -20.53
N GLU A 365 26.52 0.42 -21.33
CA GLU A 365 27.07 0.39 -22.69
C GLU A 365 28.54 -0.06 -22.71
N LYS A 366 29.34 0.41 -21.74
CA LYS A 366 30.73 -0.02 -21.57
C LYS A 366 30.83 -1.52 -21.26
N GLY A 367 29.93 -2.04 -20.43
CA GLY A 367 29.79 -3.47 -20.15
C GLY A 367 29.53 -4.29 -21.40
N ARG A 368 28.58 -3.86 -22.24
CA ARG A 368 28.22 -4.56 -23.48
C ARG A 368 29.32 -4.54 -24.55
N ALA A 369 30.16 -3.51 -24.56
CA ALA A 369 31.24 -3.35 -25.53
C ALA A 369 32.54 -4.08 -25.15
N ALA A 370 32.62 -4.67 -23.96
CA ALA A 370 33.84 -5.32 -23.47
C ALA A 370 33.91 -6.80 -23.91
N GLU A 371 35.03 -7.22 -24.50
CA GLU A 371 35.19 -8.59 -25.04
C GLU A 371 35.60 -9.64 -23.98
N GLU A 372 36.06 -9.23 -22.78
CA GLU A 372 36.58 -10.15 -21.76
C GLU A 372 36.26 -9.72 -20.31
N LEU A 373 35.07 -10.07 -19.81
CA LEU A 373 34.66 -9.79 -18.41
C LEU A 373 34.32 -11.05 -17.58
N LYS A 374 34.52 -12.25 -18.15
CA LYS A 374 33.99 -13.52 -17.60
C LYS A 374 34.51 -13.93 -16.22
N THR A 375 35.65 -13.38 -15.77
CA THR A 375 36.28 -13.71 -14.47
C THR A 375 36.22 -12.58 -13.45
N SER A 376 35.60 -11.45 -13.78
CA SER A 376 35.55 -10.28 -12.88
C SER A 376 34.52 -10.48 -11.76
N SER A 377 34.83 -10.05 -10.54
CA SER A 377 33.86 -10.04 -9.45
C SER A 377 32.80 -8.95 -9.66
N LEU A 378 31.68 -9.03 -8.94
CA LEU A 378 30.64 -8.00 -9.00
C LEU A 378 31.19 -6.60 -8.64
N GLU A 379 32.07 -6.51 -7.65
CA GLU A 379 32.70 -5.25 -7.23
C GLU A 379 33.67 -4.71 -8.28
N ASP A 380 34.43 -5.59 -8.96
CA ASP A 380 35.33 -5.17 -10.04
C ASP A 380 34.53 -4.62 -11.23
N LEU A 381 33.41 -5.25 -11.55
CA LEU A 381 32.52 -4.83 -12.63
C LEU A 381 31.87 -3.46 -12.34
N LEU A 382 31.45 -3.22 -11.09
CA LEU A 382 30.94 -1.92 -10.65
C LEU A 382 32.03 -0.86 -10.64
N SER A 383 33.19 -1.15 -10.04
CA SER A 383 34.32 -0.22 -9.96
C SER A 383 34.87 0.13 -11.35
N GLY A 384 34.83 -0.81 -12.28
CA GLY A 384 35.17 -0.62 -13.68
C GLY A 384 34.11 0.11 -14.50
N GLY A 385 32.93 0.39 -13.94
CA GLY A 385 31.81 1.03 -14.65
C GLY A 385 31.21 0.17 -15.75
N TYR A 386 31.35 -1.15 -15.67
CA TYR A 386 30.73 -2.11 -16.59
C TYR A 386 29.30 -2.43 -16.18
N LEU A 387 29.05 -2.42 -14.87
CA LEU A 387 27.72 -2.48 -14.29
C LEU A 387 27.37 -1.16 -13.61
N GLN A 388 26.08 -0.86 -13.55
CA GLN A 388 25.50 0.19 -12.72
C GLN A 388 24.42 -0.39 -11.81
N VAL A 389 24.09 0.33 -10.74
CA VAL A 389 23.06 -0.06 -9.78
C VAL A 389 22.02 1.02 -9.65
N GLU A 390 20.76 0.59 -9.48
CA GLU A 390 19.66 1.45 -9.09
C GLU A 390 18.99 0.87 -7.85
N PRO A 391 18.47 1.69 -6.92
CA PRO A 391 17.75 1.16 -5.77
C PRO A 391 16.52 0.37 -6.24
N LEU A 392 16.29 -0.78 -5.60
CA LEU A 392 15.04 -1.51 -5.81
C LEU A 392 13.94 -0.79 -5.04
N VAL A 393 12.95 -0.25 -5.74
CA VAL A 393 11.81 0.47 -5.15
C VAL A 393 11.02 -0.40 -4.16
N TYR A 394 10.58 0.21 -3.06
CA TYR A 394 9.76 -0.42 -2.04
C TYR A 394 8.31 -0.54 -2.49
N GLU A 395 7.79 -1.76 -2.50
CA GLU A 395 6.44 -2.14 -2.96
C GLU A 395 5.47 -2.44 -1.81
N ASP A 396 5.92 -2.34 -0.56
CA ASP A 396 5.12 -2.64 0.63
C ASP A 396 4.74 -1.36 1.38
N PHE A 397 4.37 -1.50 2.65
CA PHE A 397 3.85 -0.43 3.50
C PHE A 397 4.76 -0.20 4.69
N LEU A 398 4.70 0.99 5.28
CA LEU A 398 5.44 1.29 6.50
C LEU A 398 5.12 0.24 7.61
N PRO A 399 6.11 -0.10 8.46
CA PRO A 399 5.84 -0.93 9.62
C PRO A 399 4.84 -0.24 10.54
N VAL A 400 4.21 -1.02 11.42
CA VAL A 400 3.29 -0.51 12.45
C VAL A 400 3.98 0.50 13.36
N SER A 401 5.30 0.35 13.59
CA SER A 401 6.11 1.34 14.28
C SER A 401 6.01 2.71 13.60
N ALA A 402 5.88 2.83 12.29
CA ALA A 402 5.84 4.11 11.59
C ALA A 402 4.44 4.60 11.19
N ALA A 403 3.38 3.82 11.44
CA ALA A 403 2.05 4.05 10.88
C ALA A 403 1.06 4.76 11.84
N GLY A 404 1.36 5.98 12.24
CA GLY A 404 0.48 6.84 13.05
C GLY A 404 -0.79 7.32 12.32
N ILE A 405 -0.86 7.16 10.99
CA ILE A 405 -2.00 7.52 10.14
C ILE A 405 -3.20 6.65 10.51
N PHE A 406 -2.99 5.39 10.91
CA PHE A 406 -4.09 4.52 11.34
C PHE A 406 -4.80 5.09 12.56
N GLN A 407 -4.07 5.60 13.56
CA GLN A 407 -4.67 6.24 14.74
C GLN A 407 -5.30 7.59 14.38
N SER A 408 -4.54 8.44 13.70
CA SER A 408 -4.95 9.82 13.45
C SER A 408 -6.06 9.96 12.39
N ASN A 409 -6.29 8.97 11.52
CA ASN A 409 -7.49 8.92 10.66
C ASN A 409 -8.74 8.47 11.44
N LEU A 410 -8.58 7.85 12.61
CA LEU A 410 -9.68 7.34 13.44
C LEU A 410 -10.04 8.33 14.58
N GLY A 411 -9.28 9.41 14.74
CA GLY A 411 -9.48 10.47 15.74
C GLY A 411 -8.92 10.10 17.12
N ASP A 412 -8.55 11.09 17.92
CA ASP A 412 -7.79 10.94 19.19
C ASP A 412 -8.53 10.20 20.33
N ALA A 413 -9.73 9.65 20.09
CA ALA A 413 -10.72 9.36 21.13
C ALA A 413 -10.74 7.91 21.67
N ALA A 414 -9.82 7.01 21.29
CA ALA A 414 -9.80 5.66 21.89
C ALA A 414 -8.38 5.10 22.02
N GLN A 415 -7.75 5.33 23.17
CA GLN A 415 -6.55 4.61 23.59
C GLN A 415 -6.97 3.26 24.22
N THR A 416 -7.32 2.28 23.39
CA THR A 416 -7.56 0.91 23.87
C THR A 416 -6.28 0.10 23.69
N HIS A 417 -5.63 -0.25 24.80
CA HIS A 417 -4.43 -1.09 24.75
C HIS A 417 -4.81 -2.57 24.61
N TYR A 418 -4.64 -3.12 23.41
CA TYR A 418 -4.82 -4.55 23.15
C TYR A 418 -3.55 -5.34 23.53
N GLY A 419 -3.72 -6.51 24.16
CA GLY A 419 -2.60 -7.36 24.55
C GLY A 419 -1.81 -7.92 23.37
N VAL A 420 -0.48 -7.93 23.48
CA VAL A 420 0.45 -8.37 22.41
C VAL A 420 0.56 -9.90 22.43
N HIS A 421 -0.21 -10.57 21.57
CA HIS A 421 0.04 -11.95 21.19
C HIS A 421 0.27 -11.99 19.68
N SER A 422 1.35 -12.64 19.21
CA SER A 422 1.57 -12.83 17.78
C SER A 422 0.40 -13.63 17.19
N ASN A 423 -0.35 -13.02 16.28
CA ASN A 423 -1.58 -13.57 15.71
C ASN A 423 -1.47 -13.87 14.20
N GLN A 424 -0.25 -13.96 13.66
CA GLN A 424 -0.01 -14.27 12.25
C GLN A 424 -0.63 -15.60 11.84
N GLN A 425 -0.50 -16.65 12.66
CA GLN A 425 -1.09 -17.96 12.37
C GLN A 425 -2.63 -17.90 12.29
N ALA A 426 -3.27 -17.10 13.15
CA ALA A 426 -4.72 -16.92 13.11
C ALA A 426 -5.14 -16.17 11.84
N PHE A 427 -4.37 -15.15 11.44
CA PHE A 427 -4.57 -14.43 10.18
C PHE A 427 -4.39 -15.32 8.96
N GLU A 428 -3.31 -16.10 8.88
CA GLU A 428 -3.04 -17.01 7.77
C GLU A 428 -4.08 -18.13 7.66
N LYS A 429 -4.60 -18.60 8.80
CA LYS A 429 -5.74 -19.51 8.84
C LYS A 429 -7.00 -18.86 8.26
N ALA A 430 -7.29 -17.61 8.61
CA ALA A 430 -8.42 -16.86 8.07
C ALA A 430 -8.25 -16.55 6.57
N LEU A 431 -7.03 -16.27 6.14
CA LEU A 431 -6.64 -16.03 4.75
C LEU A 431 -6.69 -17.32 3.90
N GLY A 432 -6.53 -18.48 4.53
CA GLY A 432 -6.52 -19.80 3.88
C GLY A 432 -5.16 -20.19 3.27
N ARG A 433 -4.11 -19.38 3.50
CA ARG A 433 -2.73 -19.62 3.04
C ARG A 433 -1.74 -18.75 3.82
N PRO A 434 -0.43 -19.09 3.82
CA PRO A 434 0.58 -18.22 4.41
C PRO A 434 0.75 -16.92 3.61
N THR A 435 1.19 -15.89 4.33
CA THR A 435 1.71 -14.64 3.75
C THR A 435 3.11 -14.85 3.18
N ILE A 436 3.47 -14.08 2.16
CA ILE A 436 4.82 -14.12 1.56
C ILE A 436 5.72 -13.13 2.29
N ASP A 437 6.96 -13.55 2.61
CA ASP A 437 8.00 -12.67 3.13
C ASP A 437 8.46 -11.68 2.04
N GLU A 438 8.21 -10.39 2.26
CA GLU A 438 8.61 -9.34 1.34
C GLU A 438 10.12 -9.22 1.16
N LEU A 439 10.90 -9.45 2.24
CA LEU A 439 12.35 -9.28 2.21
C LEU A 439 12.99 -10.36 1.34
N GLY A 440 12.43 -11.58 1.38
CA GLY A 440 12.76 -12.66 0.45
C GLY A 440 12.52 -12.27 -1.01
N LEU A 441 11.38 -11.64 -1.33
CA LEU A 441 11.07 -11.21 -2.70
C LEU A 441 12.06 -10.16 -3.23
N TYR A 442 12.43 -9.19 -2.39
CA TYR A 442 13.43 -8.19 -2.77
C TYR A 442 14.82 -8.79 -2.97
N ALA A 443 15.23 -9.71 -2.08
CA ALA A 443 16.49 -10.44 -2.22
C ALA A 443 16.55 -11.26 -3.52
N GLU A 444 15.46 -11.94 -3.87
CA GLU A 444 15.37 -12.67 -5.12
C GLU A 444 15.44 -11.77 -6.35
N THR A 445 14.80 -10.60 -6.31
CA THR A 445 14.82 -9.61 -7.40
C THR A 445 16.23 -9.08 -7.63
N GLN A 446 16.93 -8.73 -6.55
CA GLN A 446 18.34 -8.36 -6.60
C GLN A 446 19.18 -9.48 -7.22
N ARG A 447 19.04 -10.71 -6.72
CA ARG A 447 19.77 -11.89 -7.24
C ARG A 447 19.52 -12.10 -8.74
N ARG A 448 18.26 -12.10 -9.19
CA ARG A 448 17.91 -12.24 -10.61
C ARG A 448 18.58 -11.18 -11.47
N SER A 449 18.61 -9.92 -11.03
CA SER A 449 19.25 -8.84 -11.78
C SER A 449 20.77 -9.04 -11.92
N ILE A 450 21.43 -9.55 -10.87
CA ILE A 450 22.86 -9.88 -10.90
C ILE A 450 23.13 -11.04 -11.87
N GLU A 451 22.33 -12.11 -11.79
CA GLU A 451 22.44 -13.28 -12.67
C GLU A 451 22.23 -12.91 -14.14
N GLN A 452 21.25 -12.05 -14.43
CA GLN A 452 21.01 -11.50 -15.77
C GLN A 452 22.19 -10.68 -16.27
N CYS A 453 22.82 -9.87 -15.40
CA CYS A 453 24.01 -9.11 -15.77
C CYS A 453 25.19 -10.03 -16.13
N PHE A 454 25.46 -11.04 -15.32
CA PHE A 454 26.53 -12.01 -15.63
C PHE A 454 26.24 -12.76 -16.93
N ALA A 455 25.00 -13.23 -17.13
CA ALA A 455 24.61 -13.89 -18.38
C ALA A 455 24.86 -12.99 -19.60
N ALA A 456 24.44 -11.73 -19.54
CA ALA A 456 24.60 -10.76 -20.62
C ALA A 456 26.07 -10.34 -20.89
N LEU A 457 26.97 -10.46 -19.91
CA LEU A 457 28.40 -10.21 -20.08
C LEU A 457 29.18 -11.44 -20.56
N THR A 458 28.54 -12.61 -20.59
CA THR A 458 29.18 -13.87 -21.03
C THR A 458 28.70 -14.38 -22.39
N ALA A 459 27.52 -13.92 -22.82
CA ALA A 459 26.93 -14.12 -24.14
C ALA A 459 27.61 -13.23 -25.18
#